data_AF-A0A7Z8E1L1-F1
#
_entry.id   AF-A0A7Z8E1L1-F1
#
_cell.length_a   1.000
_cell.length_b   1.000
_cell.length_c   1.000
_cell.angle_alpha   90.00
_cell.angle_beta   90.00
_cell.angle_gamma   90.00
#
_symmetry.space_group_name_H-M   'P 1'
#
loop_
_entity.id
_entity.type
_entity.pdbx_description
1 polymer ?
#
loop_
_entity_poly.entity_id
_entity_poly.type
_entity_poly.pdbx_seq_one_letter_code
_entity_poly.pdbx_strand_id
1 'polypeptide(L)'
;MEQIKESSEVSELFKKDNEALKSNNQALQHHIHQLEDEIDQLRQENDVFHHLLQHFDSTAFLNFNTYRDDRPLKNAIKRLKEQYKSK
;
A
#
# COMPACT_ATOMS: atom_id res chain seq x y z
N MET A 1 22.27 -43.79 25.87
CA MET A 1 20.97 -43.10 26.07
C MET A 1 21.10 -41.57 25.95
N GLU A 2 22.24 -40.98 26.34
CA GLU A 2 22.48 -39.53 26.31
C GLU A 2 22.47 -38.91 24.90
N GLN A 3 23.16 -39.50 23.93
CA GLN A 3 23.15 -39.05 22.52
C GLN A 3 21.74 -39.07 21.86
N ILE A 4 20.87 -40.00 22.26
CA ILE A 4 19.49 -40.07 21.74
C ILE A 4 18.66 -38.92 22.31
N LYS A 5 18.93 -38.53 23.56
CA LYS A 5 18.27 -37.41 24.23
C LYS A 5 18.69 -36.07 23.62
N GLU A 6 19.99 -35.87 23.40
CA GLU A 6 20.53 -34.70 22.69
C GLU A 6 19.97 -34.59 21.26
N SER A 7 19.90 -35.70 20.51
CA SER A 7 19.31 -35.72 19.18
C SER A 7 17.80 -35.37 19.17
N SER A 8 17.07 -35.72 20.23
CA SER A 8 15.65 -35.39 20.37
C SER A 8 15.45 -33.90 20.66
N GLU A 9 16.25 -33.34 21.56
CA GLU A 9 16.21 -31.92 21.93
C GLU A 9 16.56 -31.02 20.74
N VAL A 10 17.56 -31.42 19.93
CA VAL A 10 17.91 -30.73 18.68
C VAL A 10 16.76 -30.78 17.67
N SER A 11 16.08 -31.92 17.54
CA SER A 11 14.92 -32.06 16.64
C SER A 11 13.74 -31.18 17.05
N GLU A 12 13.45 -31.07 18.35
CA GLU A 12 12.43 -30.17 18.87
C GLU A 12 12.77 -28.69 18.64
N LEU A 13 14.04 -28.32 18.83
CA LEU A 13 14.51 -26.97 18.54
C LEU A 13 14.29 -26.62 17.06
N PHE A 14 14.67 -27.50 16.13
CA PHE A 14 14.44 -27.29 14.70
C PHE A 14 12.96 -27.18 14.34
N LYS A 15 12.08 -27.95 14.98
CA LYS A 15 10.63 -27.83 14.77
C LYS A 15 10.13 -26.45 15.22
N LYS A 16 10.54 -26.01 16.40
CA LYS A 16 10.14 -24.71 16.96
C LYS A 16 10.64 -23.55 16.11
N ASP A 17 11.89 -23.61 15.65
CA ASP A 17 12.46 -22.59 14.77
C ASP A 17 11.73 -22.55 13.42
N ASN A 18 11.39 -23.71 12.86
CA ASN A 18 10.61 -23.78 11.62
C ASN A 18 9.21 -23.20 11.78
N GLU A 19 8.54 -23.46 12.91
CA GLU A 19 7.24 -22.85 13.22
C GLU A 19 7.34 -21.34 13.39
N ALA A 20 8.36 -20.85 14.09
CA ALA A 20 8.63 -19.42 14.24
C ALA A 20 8.89 -18.75 12.87
N LEU A 21 9.69 -19.38 12.00
CA LEU A 21 9.94 -18.89 10.64
C LEU A 21 8.67 -18.84 9.80
N LYS A 22 7.79 -19.85 9.89
CA LYS A 22 6.49 -19.83 9.21
C LYS A 22 5.61 -18.69 9.69
N SER A 23 5.51 -18.50 11.01
CA SER A 23 4.75 -17.39 11.59
C SER A 23 5.30 -16.03 11.13
N ASN A 24 6.62 -15.87 11.12
CA ASN A 24 7.27 -14.64 10.66
C ASN A 24 7.00 -14.39 9.17
N ASN A 25 7.09 -15.42 8.34
CA ASN A 25 6.78 -15.29 6.91
C ASN A 25 5.32 -14.88 6.68
N GLN A 26 4.38 -15.44 7.44
CA GLN A 26 2.97 -15.03 7.36
C GLN A 26 2.77 -13.56 7.76
N ALA A 27 3.43 -13.12 8.84
CA ALA A 27 3.38 -11.73 9.28
C ALA A 27 3.97 -10.78 8.23
N LEU A 28 5.10 -11.14 7.61
CA LEU A 28 5.72 -10.38 6.53
C LEU A 28 4.83 -10.32 5.29
N GLN A 29 4.20 -11.44 4.90
CA GLN A 29 3.26 -11.45 3.78
C GLN A 29 2.07 -10.54 4.05
N HIS A 30 1.50 -10.56 5.25
CA HIS A 30 0.42 -9.66 5.62
C HIS A 30 0.87 -8.20 5.52
N HIS A 31 2.06 -7.89 6.04
CA HIS A 31 2.61 -6.54 5.97
C HIS A 31 2.86 -6.07 4.53
N ILE A 32 3.35 -6.95 3.65
CA ILE A 32 3.52 -6.66 2.23
C ILE A 32 2.18 -6.29 1.59
N HIS A 33 1.11 -7.06 1.82
CA HIS A 33 -0.20 -6.72 1.27
C HIS A 33 -0.72 -5.36 1.76
N GLN A 34 -0.50 -5.03 3.04
CA GLN A 34 -0.87 -3.70 3.56
C GLN A 34 -0.11 -2.57 2.83
N LEU A 35 1.18 -2.77 2.58
CA LEU A 35 1.98 -1.80 1.82
C LEU A 35 1.54 -1.69 0.36
N GLU A 36 1.15 -2.80 -0.27
CA GLU A 36 0.61 -2.79 -1.64
C GLU A 36 -0.70 -1.98 -1.70
N ASP A 37 -1.60 -2.17 -0.75
CA ASP A 37 -2.85 -1.39 -0.65
C ASP A 37 -2.57 0.11 -0.44
N GLU A 38 -1.58 0.46 0.39
CA GLU A 38 -1.16 1.85 0.59
C GLU A 38 -0.56 2.46 -0.70
N ILE A 39 0.28 1.71 -1.41
CA ILE A 39 0.86 2.14 -2.69
C ILE A 39 -0.24 2.37 -3.73
N ASP A 40 -1.23 1.50 -3.81
CA ASP A 40 -2.32 1.65 -4.77
C ASP A 40 -3.22 2.84 -4.45
N GLN A 41 -3.45 3.16 -3.17
CA GLN A 41 -4.10 4.41 -2.77
C GLN A 41 -3.29 5.63 -3.22
N LEU A 42 -1.98 5.63 -2.97
CA LEU A 42 -1.09 6.72 -3.38
C LEU A 42 -1.03 6.89 -4.91
N ARG A 43 -1.05 5.80 -5.67
CA ARG A 43 -1.13 5.83 -7.14
C ARG A 43 -2.42 6.48 -7.62
N GLN A 44 -3.57 6.11 -7.04
CA GLN A 44 -4.85 6.72 -7.39
C GLN A 44 -4.87 8.22 -7.10
N GLU A 45 -4.32 8.65 -5.96
CA GLU A 45 -4.16 10.07 -5.64
C GLU A 45 -3.27 10.77 -6.66
N ASN A 46 -2.13 10.16 -6.98
CA ASN A 46 -1.16 10.68 -7.91
C ASN A 46 -1.73 10.82 -9.34
N ASP A 47 -2.59 9.90 -9.78
CA ASP A 47 -3.30 9.99 -11.05
C ASP A 47 -4.25 11.20 -11.11
N VAL A 48 -4.94 11.49 -10.00
CA VAL A 48 -5.79 12.69 -9.89
C VAL A 48 -4.96 13.96 -9.99
N PHE A 49 -3.79 14.00 -9.34
CA PHE A 49 -2.86 15.13 -9.46
C PHE A 49 -2.31 15.29 -10.88
N HIS A 50 -1.89 14.20 -11.52
CA HIS A 50 -1.41 14.23 -12.91
C HIS A 50 -2.48 14.74 -13.86
N HIS A 51 -3.73 14.27 -13.71
CA HIS A 51 -4.85 14.75 -14.51
C HIS A 51 -5.12 16.23 -14.25
N LEU A 52 -5.06 16.69 -13.00
CA LEU A 52 -5.18 18.11 -12.67
C LEU A 52 -4.09 18.96 -13.34
N LEU A 53 -2.84 18.48 -13.37
CA LEU A 53 -1.72 19.18 -14.01
C LEU A 53 -1.92 19.39 -15.52
N GLN A 54 -2.68 18.52 -16.20
CA GLN A 54 -3.01 18.69 -17.63
C GLN A 54 -3.84 19.95 -17.91
N HIS A 55 -4.48 20.53 -16.89
CA HIS A 55 -5.22 21.77 -17.03
C HIS A 55 -4.37 23.02 -16.82
N PHE A 56 -3.09 22.90 -16.43
CA PHE A 56 -2.19 24.03 -16.30
C PHE A 56 -1.48 24.33 -17.61
N ASP A 57 -1.35 25.60 -17.95
CA ASP A 57 -0.52 26.04 -19.06
C ASP A 57 0.97 26.12 -18.67
N SER A 58 1.82 26.47 -19.64
CA SER A 58 3.27 26.61 -19.43
C SER A 58 3.67 27.71 -18.45
N THR A 59 2.75 28.60 -18.09
CA THR A 59 2.97 29.68 -17.11
C THR A 59 2.40 29.30 -15.73
N ALA A 60 2.00 28.03 -15.54
CA ALA A 60 1.41 27.48 -14.32
C ALA A 60 0.08 28.15 -13.92
N PHE A 61 -0.66 28.68 -14.89
CA PHE A 61 -2.04 29.11 -14.69
C PHE A 61 -3.01 28.00 -15.06
N LEU A 62 -4.03 27.82 -14.21
CA LEU A 62 -5.09 26.86 -14.47
C LEU A 62 -5.99 27.38 -15.60
N ASN A 63 -6.08 26.59 -16.67
CA ASN A 63 -7.01 26.86 -17.76
C ASN A 63 -8.44 26.49 -17.33
N PHE A 64 -9.20 27.51 -16.91
CA PHE A 64 -10.58 27.33 -16.48
C PHE A 64 -11.50 26.79 -17.57
N ASN A 65 -11.21 27.02 -18.85
CA ASN A 65 -12.08 26.51 -19.92
C ASN A 65 -12.01 24.98 -20.00
N THR A 66 -10.81 24.40 -19.90
CA THR A 66 -10.65 22.94 -19.93
C THR A 66 -11.05 22.30 -18.60
N TYR A 67 -10.67 22.91 -17.46
CA TYR A 67 -11.01 22.39 -16.14
C TYR A 67 -12.51 22.46 -15.84
N ARG A 68 -13.22 23.47 -16.35
CA ARG A 68 -14.66 23.67 -16.05
C ARG A 68 -15.50 22.46 -16.48
N ASP A 69 -15.19 21.85 -17.60
CA ASP A 69 -16.02 20.79 -18.18
C ASP A 69 -15.55 19.37 -17.78
N ASP A 70 -14.41 19.26 -17.09
CA ASP A 70 -13.88 17.98 -16.59
C ASP A 70 -14.61 17.50 -15.32
N ARG A 71 -15.80 16.95 -15.53
CA ARG A 71 -16.60 16.32 -14.48
C ARG A 71 -15.90 15.10 -13.84
N PRO A 72 -15.25 14.19 -14.60
CA PRO A 72 -14.50 13.08 -14.00
C PRO A 72 -13.46 13.52 -12.98
N LEU A 73 -12.60 14.48 -13.33
CA LEU A 73 -11.55 14.99 -12.44
C LEU A 73 -12.15 15.61 -11.17
N LYS A 74 -13.19 16.44 -11.31
CA LYS A 74 -13.87 17.07 -10.16
C LYS A 74 -14.47 16.04 -9.20
N ASN A 75 -15.07 14.98 -9.75
CA ASN A 75 -15.60 13.89 -8.95
C ASN A 75 -14.49 13.11 -8.23
N ALA A 76 -13.35 12.89 -8.89
CA ALA A 76 -12.19 12.24 -8.29
C ALA A 76 -11.60 13.09 -7.14
N ILE A 77 -11.40 14.40 -7.35
CA ILE A 77 -10.97 15.35 -6.30
C ILE A 77 -11.96 15.35 -5.12
N LYS A 78 -13.27 15.31 -5.41
CA LYS A 78 -14.31 15.26 -4.37
C LYS A 78 -14.19 13.99 -3.52
N ARG A 79 -14.03 12.82 -4.16
CA ARG A 79 -13.85 11.52 -3.47
C ARG A 79 -12.60 11.53 -2.59
N LEU A 80 -11.47 12.02 -3.10
CA LEU A 80 -10.24 12.17 -2.30
C LEU A 80 -10.48 13.04 -1.07
N LYS A 81 -11.12 14.20 -1.26
CA LYS A 81 -11.45 15.11 -0.15
C LYS A 81 -12.35 14.43 0.90
N GLU A 82 -13.29 13.59 0.48
CA GLU A 82 -14.16 12.83 1.39
C GLU A 82 -13.38 11.77 2.17
N GLN A 83 -12.50 11.01 1.50
CA GLN A 83 -11.63 10.02 2.15
C GLN A 83 -10.77 10.63 3.26
N TYR A 84 -10.16 11.80 3.00
CA TYR A 84 -9.32 12.50 3.98
C TYR A 84 -10.10 13.20 5.11
N LYS A 85 -11.41 13.42 4.95
CA LYS A 85 -12.26 13.92 6.04
C LYS A 85 -12.73 12.81 6.98
N SER A 86 -12.74 11.57 6.51
CA SER A 86 -13.16 10.40 7.28
C SER A 86 -12.01 9.70 8.03
N LYS A 87 -10.76 10.07 7.77
CA LYS A 87 -9.58 9.68 8.54
C LYS A 87 -9.39 10.64 9.71
#